data_AF-A0A662E9B0-F1
#
_entry.id   AF-A0A662E9B0-F1
#
_cell.length_a   1.000
_cell.length_b   1.000
_cell.length_c   1.000
_cell.angle_alpha   90.00
_cell.angle_beta   90.00
_cell.angle_gamma   90.00
#
_symmetry.space_group_name_H-M   'P 1'
#
loop_
_entity.id
_entity.type
_entity.pdbx_description
1 polymer ?
#
loop_
_entity_poly.entity_id
_entity_poly.type
_entity_poly.pdbx_seq_one_letter_code
_entity_poly.pdbx_strand_id
1 'polypeptide(L)'
;MRARSRWIEFSLACALALVFCASPVGANPLFEAWGTVQNALVSGEDENLQVGLERLLKAKGDLGLQRVTPFAEALTEASVNRQGPVGNMLLETAKRLDPLLPAPRFMMGKRAWDSGSRIKSLGEYANGAVNMVRLPSVFRMVISSCVPWVLMTMGLSLGAAIIVQIMVFFRLIVADSYMLGLGLFSRINALIFASVVVTLPLFAGLGPVWVVSYLFALLWIYMAFVQRIVAVVALSLIVVMVPLLEFWQKNFLVPPQLQGRVVDVLVKRTADFVTLREFIELETEFNDSAPYHVVAGELLRLHGDRELGRVEFQKALLVAPNSALPRLFLGAFALEDRDPHRALELLSEAVEIAPGDALAHYNLAIALDLTRRFDEGDSERRRARALAKGPLEDLGIRGQEERVLFPRLGSKIVESLAAHASTGGQYALNHRVQGRSLLADMTFSPLSLAALGGLLVGVGMLAVRLRWYGPARECDKCGKVFRTEDKTAYCEQCVSVFLKRNAVSIEQQTAKVAHVRRWELISSLVARVIGAVVPGGRQIVAGRVVLGTLLTFIVWLPLLGAIFWVPMFLETIEPALPAMGLQIGLGFVAVAGWALTAVSAWSRR
;
A
#
# COMPACT_ATOMS: atom_id res chain seq x y z
N MET A 1 -16.67 18.62 7.40
CA MET A 1 -17.14 18.32 6.02
C MET A 1 -17.13 19.54 5.10
N ARG A 2 -17.67 20.72 5.48
CA ARG A 2 -17.63 21.95 4.63
C ARG A 2 -16.24 22.60 4.39
N ALA A 3 -15.22 22.27 5.19
CA ALA A 3 -13.86 22.80 5.00
C ALA A 3 -12.98 21.96 4.06
N ARG A 4 -13.34 20.68 3.81
CA ARG A 4 -12.61 19.78 2.89
C ARG A 4 -13.06 19.92 1.43
N SER A 5 -14.34 20.24 1.18
CA SER A 5 -14.82 20.56 -0.18
C SER A 5 -14.12 21.80 -0.72
N ARG A 6 -13.91 22.81 0.13
CA ARG A 6 -13.19 24.02 -0.26
C ARG A 6 -11.75 23.79 -0.67
N TRP A 7 -11.00 22.85 -0.10
CA TRP A 7 -9.61 22.62 -0.51
C TRP A 7 -9.52 21.89 -1.86
N ILE A 8 -10.41 20.94 -2.14
CA ILE A 8 -10.45 20.22 -3.42
C ILE A 8 -11.06 21.10 -4.51
N GLU A 9 -12.14 21.82 -4.21
CA GLU A 9 -12.72 22.85 -5.10
C GLU A 9 -11.72 23.97 -5.37
N PHE A 10 -10.89 24.39 -4.41
CA PHE A 10 -9.85 25.40 -4.63
C PHE A 10 -8.65 24.84 -5.40
N SER A 11 -8.33 23.55 -5.26
CA SER A 11 -7.28 22.88 -6.04
C SER A 11 -7.71 22.70 -7.50
N LEU A 12 -8.94 22.25 -7.74
CA LEU A 12 -9.54 22.13 -9.07
C LEU A 12 -9.82 23.50 -9.68
N ALA A 13 -10.33 24.47 -8.91
CA ALA A 13 -10.57 25.82 -9.40
C ALA A 13 -9.26 26.57 -9.67
N CYS A 14 -8.17 26.38 -8.91
CA CYS A 14 -6.86 26.95 -9.24
C CYS A 14 -6.19 26.23 -10.41
N ALA A 15 -6.37 24.91 -10.55
CA ALA A 15 -5.89 24.16 -11.73
C ALA A 15 -6.66 24.54 -13.01
N LEU A 16 -7.97 24.82 -12.90
CA LEU A 16 -8.80 25.31 -14.01
C LEU A 16 -8.56 26.80 -14.29
N ALA A 17 -8.41 27.65 -13.27
CA ALA A 17 -8.22 29.10 -13.45
C ALA A 17 -6.83 29.48 -13.99
N LEU A 18 -5.79 28.64 -13.77
CA LEU A 18 -4.46 28.89 -14.34
C LEU A 18 -4.28 28.36 -15.76
N VAL A 19 -5.16 27.47 -16.25
CA VAL A 19 -5.18 27.03 -17.66
C VAL A 19 -6.02 27.96 -18.54
N PHE A 20 -6.97 28.69 -17.96
CA PHE A 20 -7.81 29.66 -18.69
C PHE A 20 -7.08 30.96 -19.10
N CYS A 21 -5.86 31.20 -18.63
CA CYS A 21 -5.10 32.41 -18.94
C CYS A 21 -3.89 32.15 -19.85
N ALA A 22 -4.08 31.42 -20.96
CA ALA A 22 -3.39 31.63 -22.23
C ALA A 22 -3.69 30.48 -23.19
N SER A 23 -4.74 30.58 -24.00
CA SER A 23 -4.82 29.95 -25.33
C SER A 23 -6.05 30.45 -26.10
N PRO A 24 -5.99 31.61 -26.78
CA PRO A 24 -6.79 31.83 -27.96
C PRO A 24 -5.98 31.30 -29.15
N VAL A 25 -6.07 29.99 -29.46
CA VAL A 25 -5.76 29.33 -30.75
C VAL A 25 -5.82 27.81 -30.50
N GLY A 26 -6.82 27.16 -31.09
CA GLY A 26 -7.04 25.70 -31.05
C GLY A 26 -7.63 25.19 -29.72
N ALA A 27 -8.95 25.21 -29.56
CA ALA A 27 -9.61 24.71 -28.35
C ALA A 27 -9.31 23.22 -28.14
N ASN A 28 -8.75 22.88 -26.98
CA ASN A 28 -8.53 21.50 -26.58
C ASN A 28 -9.89 20.78 -26.53
N PRO A 29 -10.12 19.73 -27.34
CA PRO A 29 -11.44 19.12 -27.53
C PRO A 29 -11.98 18.47 -26.26
N LEU A 30 -11.10 18.01 -25.35
CA LEU A 30 -11.52 17.47 -24.06
C LEU A 30 -12.09 18.57 -23.17
N PHE A 31 -11.41 19.70 -23.07
CA PHE A 31 -11.88 20.82 -22.25
C PHE A 31 -13.12 21.51 -22.84
N GLU A 32 -13.20 21.61 -24.16
CA GLU A 32 -14.41 22.14 -24.82
C GLU A 32 -15.62 21.24 -24.55
N ALA A 33 -15.49 19.92 -24.78
CA ALA A 33 -16.55 18.97 -24.47
C ALA A 33 -16.91 19.00 -22.98
N TRP A 34 -15.91 19.06 -22.10
CA TRP A 34 -16.13 19.17 -20.66
C TRP A 34 -16.88 20.46 -20.28
N GLY A 35 -16.57 21.60 -20.89
CA GLY A 35 -17.28 22.86 -20.69
C GLY A 35 -18.77 22.74 -21.02
N THR A 36 -19.12 22.05 -22.12
CA THR A 36 -20.52 21.78 -22.46
C THR A 36 -21.22 20.91 -21.41
N VAL A 37 -20.54 19.88 -20.89
CA VAL A 37 -21.05 19.03 -19.81
C VAL A 37 -21.28 19.83 -18.54
N GLN A 38 -20.31 20.67 -18.14
CA GLN A 38 -20.43 21.51 -16.94
C GLN A 38 -21.60 22.49 -17.06
N ASN A 39 -21.73 23.17 -18.19
CA ASN A 39 -22.83 24.11 -18.42
C ASN A 39 -24.19 23.41 -18.35
N ALA A 40 -24.33 22.24 -18.98
CA ALA A 40 -25.56 21.45 -18.93
C ALA A 40 -25.88 20.93 -17.51
N LEU A 41 -24.86 20.52 -16.74
CA LEU A 41 -25.03 20.10 -15.34
C LEU A 41 -25.52 21.23 -14.43
N VAL A 42 -25.16 22.48 -14.75
CA VAL A 42 -25.57 23.69 -14.03
C VAL A 42 -26.96 24.17 -14.48
N SER A 43 -27.25 24.15 -15.79
CA SER A 43 -28.54 24.58 -16.34
C SER A 43 -29.66 23.57 -16.08
N GLY A 44 -29.32 22.28 -15.89
CA GLY A 44 -30.30 21.20 -15.71
C GLY A 44 -30.94 20.73 -17.02
N GLU A 45 -30.31 21.02 -18.16
CA GLU A 45 -30.79 20.63 -19.49
C GLU A 45 -30.27 19.24 -19.88
N ASP A 46 -31.11 18.22 -19.71
CA ASP A 46 -30.73 16.81 -19.92
C ASP A 46 -30.30 16.51 -21.38
N GLU A 47 -30.91 17.14 -22.38
CA GLU A 47 -30.54 16.95 -23.79
C GLU A 47 -29.12 17.48 -24.09
N ASN A 48 -28.81 18.69 -23.61
CA ASN A 48 -27.49 19.29 -23.76
C ASN A 48 -26.41 18.51 -23.00
N LEU A 49 -26.78 17.89 -21.88
CA LEU A 49 -25.91 17.01 -21.13
C LEU A 49 -25.52 15.79 -21.95
N GLN A 50 -26.48 15.11 -22.58
CA GLN A 50 -26.19 13.93 -23.41
C GLN A 50 -25.24 14.28 -24.56
N VAL A 51 -25.50 15.40 -25.25
CA VAL A 51 -24.63 15.88 -26.34
C VAL A 51 -23.21 16.14 -25.83
N GLY A 52 -23.06 16.78 -24.67
CA GLY A 52 -21.75 17.02 -24.07
C GLY A 52 -20.99 15.74 -23.71
N LEU A 53 -21.70 14.76 -23.14
CA LEU A 53 -21.12 13.46 -22.77
C LEU A 53 -20.67 12.66 -24.01
N GLU A 54 -21.46 12.67 -25.08
CA GLU A 54 -21.11 12.02 -26.35
C GLU A 54 -19.90 12.69 -27.01
N ARG A 55 -19.82 14.03 -27.00
CA ARG A 55 -18.64 14.77 -27.47
C ARG A 55 -17.39 14.42 -26.68
N LEU A 56 -17.50 14.25 -25.37
CA LEU A 56 -16.37 13.86 -24.52
C LEU A 56 -15.87 12.45 -24.83
N LEU A 57 -16.79 11.50 -25.05
CA LEU A 57 -16.44 10.14 -25.49
C LEU A 57 -15.81 10.12 -26.89
N LYS A 58 -16.31 10.97 -27.79
CA LYS A 58 -15.74 11.14 -29.13
C LYS A 58 -14.32 11.71 -29.04
N ALA A 59 -14.10 12.77 -28.26
CA ALA A 59 -12.77 13.35 -28.05
C ALA A 59 -11.77 12.34 -27.47
N LYS A 60 -12.21 11.48 -26.52
CA LYS A 60 -11.40 10.35 -26.03
C LYS A 60 -10.98 9.41 -27.17
N GLY A 61 -11.92 9.06 -28.05
CA GLY A 61 -11.69 8.18 -29.20
C GLY A 61 -10.74 8.80 -30.22
N ASP A 62 -10.99 10.05 -30.60
CA ASP A 62 -10.20 10.81 -31.60
C ASP A 62 -8.75 11.02 -31.13
N LEU A 63 -8.53 11.19 -29.82
CA LEU A 63 -7.18 11.26 -29.23
C LEU A 63 -6.54 9.89 -29.01
N GLY A 64 -7.27 8.79 -29.24
CA GLY A 64 -6.80 7.42 -29.00
C GLY A 64 -6.44 7.17 -27.53
N LEU A 65 -7.16 7.79 -26.61
CA LEU A 65 -6.98 7.63 -25.16
C LEU A 65 -7.73 6.40 -24.67
N GLN A 66 -7.06 5.56 -23.88
CA GLN A 66 -7.70 4.40 -23.25
C GLN A 66 -8.47 4.80 -21.99
N ARG A 67 -7.95 5.78 -21.23
CA ARG A 67 -8.55 6.24 -19.98
C ARG A 67 -8.43 7.76 -19.83
N VAL A 68 -9.50 8.37 -19.34
CA VAL A 68 -9.58 9.81 -19.06
C VAL A 68 -10.11 10.01 -17.65
N THR A 69 -9.29 9.62 -16.67
CA THR A 69 -9.67 9.45 -15.27
C THR A 69 -10.24 10.71 -14.60
N PRO A 70 -9.66 11.93 -14.79
CA PRO A 70 -10.16 13.12 -14.10
C PRO A 70 -11.63 13.45 -14.42
N PHE A 71 -12.04 13.33 -15.68
CA PHE A 71 -13.44 13.55 -16.05
C PHE A 71 -14.34 12.41 -15.58
N ALA A 72 -13.87 11.16 -15.58
CA ALA A 72 -14.64 10.03 -15.04
C ALA A 72 -14.91 10.19 -13.54
N GLU A 73 -13.92 10.66 -12.76
CA GLU A 73 -14.08 10.99 -11.34
C GLU A 73 -15.08 12.14 -11.14
N ALA A 74 -14.94 13.23 -11.90
CA ALA A 74 -15.85 14.37 -11.81
C ALA A 74 -17.30 14.01 -12.18
N LEU A 75 -17.53 13.17 -13.19
CA LEU A 75 -18.86 12.65 -13.51
C LEU A 75 -19.42 11.75 -12.39
N THR A 76 -18.55 10.95 -11.77
CA THR A 76 -18.93 10.10 -10.63
C THR A 76 -19.37 10.95 -9.45
N GLU A 77 -18.62 12.00 -9.13
CA GLU A 77 -18.96 12.97 -8.09
C GLU A 77 -20.27 13.72 -8.41
N ALA A 78 -20.43 14.20 -9.65
CA ALA A 78 -21.65 14.87 -10.10
C ALA A 78 -22.89 13.96 -10.00
N SER A 79 -22.71 12.65 -10.07
CA SER A 79 -23.78 11.66 -9.91
C SER A 79 -24.25 11.51 -8.45
N VAL A 80 -23.42 11.82 -7.45
CA VAL A 80 -23.71 11.52 -6.03
C VAL A 80 -25.06 12.11 -5.58
N ASN A 81 -25.34 13.35 -5.99
CA ASN A 81 -26.57 14.07 -5.62
C ASN A 81 -27.70 13.93 -6.65
N ARG A 82 -27.52 13.15 -7.73
CA ARG A 82 -28.48 12.99 -8.83
C ARG A 82 -28.94 11.55 -8.93
N GLN A 83 -30.13 11.27 -8.38
CA GLN A 83 -30.76 9.95 -8.53
C GLN A 83 -31.51 9.84 -9.86
N GLY A 84 -31.82 8.61 -10.30
CA GLY A 84 -32.61 8.36 -11.51
C GLY A 84 -31.79 8.25 -12.80
N PRO A 85 -32.40 8.49 -13.98
CA PRO A 85 -31.81 8.20 -15.29
C PRO A 85 -30.56 9.03 -15.58
N VAL A 86 -30.59 10.33 -15.28
CA VAL A 86 -29.46 11.25 -15.47
C VAL A 86 -28.25 10.79 -14.66
N GLY A 87 -28.45 10.48 -13.38
CA GLY A 87 -27.38 9.95 -12.55
C GLY A 87 -26.78 8.66 -13.09
N ASN A 88 -27.61 7.76 -13.65
CA ASN A 88 -27.12 6.49 -14.19
C ASN A 88 -26.36 6.71 -15.51
N MET A 89 -26.79 7.67 -16.32
CA MET A 89 -26.10 8.11 -17.53
C MET A 89 -24.70 8.66 -17.21
N LEU A 90 -24.56 9.46 -16.15
CA LEU A 90 -23.27 9.97 -15.69
C LEU A 90 -22.33 8.83 -15.28
N LEU A 91 -22.81 7.88 -14.49
CA LEU A 91 -22.02 6.73 -14.04
C LEU A 91 -21.63 5.80 -15.20
N GLU A 92 -22.53 5.56 -16.14
CA GLU A 92 -22.25 4.74 -17.32
C GLU A 92 -21.22 5.41 -18.23
N THR A 93 -21.32 6.73 -18.40
CA THR A 93 -20.33 7.51 -19.15
C THR A 93 -18.98 7.52 -18.43
N ALA A 94 -18.95 7.70 -17.10
CA ALA A 94 -17.73 7.61 -16.31
C ALA A 94 -17.02 6.25 -16.49
N LYS A 95 -17.79 5.15 -16.47
CA LYS A 95 -17.27 3.79 -16.72
C LYS A 95 -16.72 3.62 -18.16
N ARG A 96 -17.30 4.30 -19.15
CA ARG A 96 -16.79 4.29 -20.53
C ARG A 96 -15.54 5.15 -20.68
N LEU A 97 -15.43 6.26 -19.93
CA LEU A 97 -14.23 7.10 -19.90
C LEU A 97 -13.07 6.42 -19.20
N ASP A 98 -13.31 5.73 -18.08
CA ASP A 98 -12.31 4.88 -17.41
C ASP A 98 -12.96 3.58 -16.88
N PRO A 99 -12.79 2.45 -17.58
CA PRO A 99 -13.33 1.16 -17.16
C PRO A 99 -12.70 0.58 -15.90
N LEU A 100 -11.50 1.04 -15.53
CA LEU A 100 -10.75 0.57 -14.36
C LEU A 100 -11.03 1.40 -13.11
N LEU A 101 -11.72 2.54 -13.23
CA LEU A 101 -12.06 3.37 -12.08
C LEU A 101 -13.03 2.61 -11.16
N PRO A 102 -12.74 2.42 -9.86
CA PRO A 102 -13.61 1.67 -8.96
C PRO A 102 -14.85 2.47 -8.53
N ALA A 103 -14.71 3.78 -8.32
CA ALA A 103 -15.77 4.65 -7.80
C ALA A 103 -17.13 4.56 -8.54
N PRO A 104 -17.20 4.59 -9.90
CA PRO A 104 -18.46 4.42 -10.61
C PRO A 104 -19.17 3.11 -10.27
N ARG A 105 -18.43 2.00 -10.14
CA ARG A 105 -18.99 0.68 -9.83
C ARG A 105 -19.54 0.63 -8.42
N PHE A 106 -18.85 1.21 -7.46
CA PHE A 106 -19.35 1.28 -6.08
C PHE A 106 -20.62 2.13 -5.97
N MET A 107 -20.69 3.25 -6.69
CA MET A 107 -21.91 4.06 -6.77
C MET A 107 -23.06 3.33 -7.47
N MET A 108 -22.80 2.61 -8.57
CA MET A 108 -23.80 1.76 -9.22
C MET A 108 -24.28 0.64 -8.29
N GLY A 109 -23.37 0.00 -7.56
CA GLY A 109 -23.67 -1.05 -6.58
C GLY A 109 -24.54 -0.55 -5.44
N LYS A 110 -24.27 0.67 -4.93
CA LYS A 110 -25.10 1.35 -3.93
C LYS A 110 -26.52 1.60 -4.44
N ARG A 111 -26.66 2.13 -5.66
CA ARG A 111 -27.99 2.36 -6.26
C ARG A 111 -28.74 1.06 -6.55
N ALA A 112 -28.04 0.01 -6.96
CA ALA A 112 -28.61 -1.32 -7.14
C ALA A 112 -29.10 -1.92 -5.81
N TRP A 113 -28.40 -1.62 -4.70
CA TRP A 113 -28.84 -1.99 -3.36
C TRP A 113 -30.12 -1.25 -2.97
N ASP A 114 -30.14 0.07 -3.14
CA ASP A 114 -31.26 0.94 -2.78
C ASP A 114 -32.52 0.64 -3.61
N SER A 115 -32.36 0.17 -4.84
CA SER A 115 -33.46 -0.30 -5.72
C SER A 115 -33.91 -1.74 -5.46
N GLY A 116 -33.32 -2.44 -4.48
CA GLY A 116 -33.71 -3.80 -4.08
C GLY A 116 -33.02 -4.94 -4.87
N SER A 117 -32.22 -4.62 -5.88
CA SER A 117 -31.52 -5.60 -6.71
C SER A 117 -30.18 -6.06 -6.08
N ARG A 118 -30.27 -6.91 -5.05
CA ARG A 118 -29.12 -7.40 -4.26
C ARG A 118 -28.04 -8.11 -5.08
N ILE A 119 -28.42 -8.94 -6.05
CA ILE A 119 -27.45 -9.72 -6.86
C ILE A 119 -26.61 -8.79 -7.73
N LYS A 120 -27.26 -7.84 -8.42
CA LYS A 120 -26.56 -6.82 -9.22
C LYS A 120 -25.65 -5.96 -8.34
N SER A 121 -26.13 -5.55 -7.18
CA SER A 121 -25.34 -4.79 -6.20
C SER A 121 -24.06 -5.52 -5.79
N LEU A 122 -24.17 -6.79 -5.41
CA LEU A 122 -23.02 -7.62 -5.04
C LEU A 122 -22.03 -7.77 -6.19
N GLY A 123 -22.54 -7.96 -7.42
CA GLY A 123 -21.73 -8.02 -8.63
C GLY A 123 -20.93 -6.74 -8.87
N GLU A 124 -21.56 -5.57 -8.75
CA GLU A 124 -20.89 -4.27 -8.89
C GLU A 124 -19.86 -4.02 -7.79
N TYR A 125 -20.16 -4.38 -6.53
CA TYR A 125 -19.18 -4.29 -5.43
C TYR A 125 -17.96 -5.19 -5.66
N ALA A 126 -18.17 -6.45 -6.08
CA ALA A 126 -17.08 -7.38 -6.37
C ALA A 126 -16.21 -6.86 -7.54
N ASN A 127 -16.86 -6.39 -8.60
CA ASN A 127 -16.22 -5.79 -9.77
C ASN A 127 -15.47 -4.49 -9.44
N GLY A 128 -15.97 -3.68 -8.52
CA GLY A 128 -15.28 -2.51 -7.98
C GLY A 128 -14.03 -2.91 -7.20
N ALA A 129 -14.12 -3.91 -6.32
CA ALA A 129 -12.98 -4.42 -5.57
C ALA A 129 -11.88 -5.00 -6.47
N VAL A 130 -12.25 -5.73 -7.54
CA VAL A 130 -11.30 -6.19 -8.56
C VAL A 130 -10.63 -5.01 -9.27
N ASN A 131 -11.38 -3.94 -9.56
CA ASN A 131 -10.83 -2.73 -10.16
C ASN A 131 -9.82 -2.03 -9.23
N MET A 132 -10.03 -2.03 -7.91
CA MET A 132 -9.06 -1.49 -6.94
C MET A 132 -7.72 -2.21 -7.01
N VAL A 133 -7.71 -3.51 -7.32
CA VAL A 133 -6.48 -4.30 -7.48
C VAL A 133 -5.84 -4.11 -8.86
N ARG A 134 -6.66 -3.93 -9.90
CA ARG A 134 -6.18 -3.75 -11.29
C ARG A 134 -5.63 -2.36 -11.56
N LEU A 135 -6.15 -1.33 -10.90
CA LEU A 135 -5.71 0.05 -11.08
C LEU A 135 -4.44 0.30 -10.23
N PRO A 136 -3.24 0.50 -10.83
CA PRO A 136 -1.99 0.49 -10.07
C PRO A 136 -1.83 1.62 -9.05
N SER A 137 -2.49 2.76 -9.24
CA SER A 137 -2.52 3.85 -8.27
C SER A 137 -3.29 3.42 -7.02
N VAL A 138 -4.53 2.96 -7.18
CA VAL A 138 -5.38 2.50 -6.08
C VAL A 138 -4.81 1.27 -5.40
N PHE A 139 -4.31 0.29 -6.17
CA PHE A 139 -3.71 -0.92 -5.62
C PHE A 139 -2.50 -0.59 -4.72
N ARG A 140 -1.67 0.37 -5.14
CA ARG A 140 -0.58 0.86 -4.29
C ARG A 140 -1.11 1.46 -3.00
N MET A 141 -2.19 2.24 -3.02
CA MET A 141 -2.80 2.81 -1.80
C MET A 141 -3.43 1.74 -0.88
N VAL A 142 -4.03 0.69 -1.48
CA VAL A 142 -4.57 -0.46 -0.72
C VAL A 142 -3.45 -1.21 -0.03
N ILE A 143 -2.41 -1.61 -0.77
CA ILE A 143 -1.23 -2.21 -0.16
C ILE A 143 -0.61 -1.22 0.84
N SER A 144 -0.62 0.08 0.51
CA SER A 144 -0.07 1.16 1.34
C SER A 144 -0.67 1.26 2.74
N SER A 145 -1.87 0.73 2.93
CA SER A 145 -2.56 0.77 4.20
C SER A 145 -2.64 -0.61 4.85
N CYS A 146 -2.82 -1.67 4.06
CA CYS A 146 -2.98 -3.03 4.55
C CYS A 146 -1.71 -3.60 5.19
N VAL A 147 -0.53 -3.37 4.61
CA VAL A 147 0.71 -3.96 5.12
C VAL A 147 1.07 -3.40 6.51
N PRO A 148 1.09 -2.07 6.74
CA PRO A 148 1.28 -1.52 8.08
C PRO A 148 0.27 -2.03 9.09
N TRP A 149 -1.01 -2.15 8.71
CA TRP A 149 -2.05 -2.67 9.58
C TRP A 149 -1.77 -4.12 10.03
N VAL A 150 -1.42 -5.00 9.09
CA VAL A 150 -1.08 -6.40 9.39
C VAL A 150 0.19 -6.48 10.25
N LEU A 151 1.25 -5.76 9.89
CA LEU A 151 2.51 -5.76 10.64
C LEU A 151 2.31 -5.19 12.05
N MET A 152 1.59 -4.08 12.20
CA MET A 152 1.31 -3.50 13.52
C MET A 152 0.48 -4.45 14.38
N THR A 153 -0.53 -5.12 13.81
CA THR A 153 -1.31 -6.14 14.53
C THR A 153 -0.42 -7.31 14.98
N MET A 154 0.48 -7.77 14.10
CA MET A 154 1.46 -8.81 14.43
C MET A 154 2.36 -8.37 15.59
N GLY A 155 2.94 -7.17 15.51
CA GLY A 155 3.79 -6.60 16.57
C GLY A 155 3.05 -6.46 17.91
N LEU A 156 1.81 -5.99 17.89
CA LEU A 156 0.96 -5.90 19.09
C LEU A 156 0.67 -7.28 19.68
N SER A 157 0.35 -8.29 18.85
CA SER A 157 0.10 -9.66 19.32
C SER A 157 1.34 -10.31 19.95
N LEU A 158 2.53 -10.09 19.36
CA LEU A 158 3.80 -10.55 19.91
C LEU A 158 4.12 -9.83 21.23
N GLY A 159 3.93 -8.52 21.28
CA GLY A 159 4.11 -7.70 22.49
C GLY A 159 3.18 -8.15 23.63
N ALA A 160 1.90 -8.41 23.33
CA ALA A 160 0.95 -8.94 24.31
C ALA A 160 1.39 -10.30 24.85
N ALA A 161 1.89 -11.19 23.99
CA ALA A 161 2.39 -12.49 24.41
C ALA A 161 3.63 -12.38 25.32
N ILE A 162 4.55 -11.47 25.01
CA ILE A 162 5.71 -11.14 25.85
C ILE A 162 5.25 -10.63 27.22
N ILE A 163 4.31 -9.68 27.25
CA ILE A 163 3.78 -9.12 28.50
C ILE A 163 3.11 -10.20 29.35
N VAL A 164 2.27 -11.05 28.76
CA VAL A 164 1.60 -12.15 29.49
C VAL A 164 2.64 -13.11 30.06
N GLN A 165 3.69 -13.45 29.32
CA GLN A 165 4.77 -14.30 29.84
C GLN A 165 5.53 -13.63 30.98
N ILE A 166 5.83 -12.34 30.88
CA ILE A 166 6.41 -11.56 31.99
C ILE A 166 5.50 -11.67 33.21
N MET A 167 4.19 -11.44 33.08
CA MET A 167 3.26 -11.53 34.20
C MET A 167 3.23 -12.93 34.84
N VAL A 168 3.26 -14.00 34.05
CA VAL A 168 3.25 -15.39 34.54
C VAL A 168 4.50 -15.72 35.34
N PHE A 169 5.67 -15.36 34.81
CA PHE A 169 6.96 -15.73 35.40
C PHE A 169 7.55 -14.64 36.31
N PHE A 170 6.90 -13.48 36.46
CA PHE A 170 7.41 -12.35 37.25
C PHE A 170 7.74 -12.77 38.68
N ARG A 171 6.87 -13.57 39.31
CA ARG A 171 7.09 -14.03 40.69
C ARG A 171 8.34 -14.90 40.82
N LEU A 172 8.66 -15.69 39.78
CA LEU A 172 9.87 -16.51 39.74
C LEU A 172 11.11 -15.65 39.63
N ILE A 173 11.10 -14.60 38.79
CA ILE A 173 12.22 -13.65 38.72
C ILE A 173 12.48 -13.01 40.08
N VAL A 174 11.44 -12.43 40.71
CA VAL A 174 11.59 -11.70 41.98
C VAL A 174 12.12 -12.64 43.08
N ALA A 175 11.53 -13.83 43.20
CA ALA A 175 11.92 -14.80 44.22
C ALA A 175 13.35 -15.33 44.01
N ASP A 176 13.74 -15.59 42.76
CA ASP A 176 15.09 -16.07 42.43
C ASP A 176 16.15 -14.98 42.68
N SER A 177 15.89 -13.73 42.27
CA SER A 177 16.76 -12.59 42.57
C SER A 177 16.91 -12.35 44.07
N TYR A 178 15.84 -12.51 44.84
CA TYR A 178 15.88 -12.41 46.31
C TYR A 178 16.70 -13.54 46.93
N MET A 179 16.51 -14.79 46.49
CA MET A 179 17.29 -15.93 46.98
C MET A 179 18.78 -15.81 46.63
N LEU A 180 19.13 -15.29 45.45
CA LEU A 180 20.51 -14.94 45.12
C LEU A 180 21.07 -13.84 46.03
N GLY A 181 20.27 -12.80 46.28
CA GLY A 181 20.65 -11.71 47.18
C GLY A 181 20.92 -12.17 48.61
N LEU A 182 20.16 -13.16 49.11
CA LEU A 182 20.38 -13.74 50.44
C LEU A 182 21.72 -14.49 50.57
N GLY A 183 22.31 -14.94 49.45
CA GLY A 183 23.65 -15.53 49.46
C GLY A 183 24.77 -14.50 49.67
N LEU A 184 24.50 -13.22 49.40
CA LEU A 184 25.49 -12.14 49.43
C LEU A 184 25.21 -11.10 50.54
N PHE A 185 23.95 -10.96 50.97
CA PHE A 185 23.51 -9.84 51.79
C PHE A 185 22.51 -10.26 52.89
N SER A 186 22.31 -9.36 53.86
CA SER A 186 21.25 -9.50 54.88
C SER A 186 19.84 -9.43 54.26
N ARG A 187 18.81 -9.88 54.99
CA ARG A 187 17.43 -10.00 54.44
C ARG A 187 16.88 -8.73 53.81
N ILE A 188 17.14 -7.56 54.40
CA ILE A 188 16.67 -6.27 53.89
C ILE A 188 17.46 -5.89 52.63
N ASN A 189 18.79 -6.05 52.67
CA ASN A 189 19.67 -5.74 51.55
C ASN A 189 19.42 -6.70 50.37
N ALA A 190 19.04 -7.95 50.61
CA ALA A 190 18.63 -8.90 49.59
C ALA A 190 17.32 -8.48 48.90
N LEU A 191 16.37 -7.87 49.62
CA LEU A 191 15.15 -7.31 49.04
C LEU A 191 15.46 -6.10 48.16
N ILE A 192 16.35 -5.22 48.62
CA ILE A 192 16.83 -4.07 47.84
C ILE A 192 17.53 -4.57 46.58
N PHE A 193 18.43 -5.55 46.71
CA PHE A 193 19.11 -6.20 45.59
C PHE A 193 18.12 -6.76 44.57
N ALA A 194 17.11 -7.53 45.00
CA ALA A 194 16.09 -8.08 44.11
C ALA A 194 15.31 -6.99 43.37
N SER A 195 14.97 -5.91 44.08
CA SER A 195 14.27 -4.75 43.51
C SER A 195 15.13 -4.05 42.45
N VAL A 196 16.42 -3.83 42.74
CA VAL A 196 17.38 -3.22 41.80
C VAL A 196 17.56 -4.09 40.57
N VAL A 197 17.70 -5.41 40.71
CA VAL A 197 17.84 -6.32 39.56
C VAL A 197 16.63 -6.22 38.64
N VAL A 198 15.40 -6.30 39.19
CA VAL A 198 14.17 -6.25 38.37
C VAL A 198 13.96 -4.90 37.70
N THR A 199 14.44 -3.81 38.30
CA THR A 199 14.23 -2.44 37.80
C THR A 199 15.50 -1.83 37.19
N LEU A 200 16.54 -2.63 36.96
CA LEU A 200 17.87 -2.18 36.52
C LEU A 200 17.83 -1.26 35.27
N PRO A 201 17.04 -1.55 34.22
CA PRO A 201 16.98 -0.66 33.06
C PRO A 201 16.43 0.74 33.38
N LEU A 202 15.54 0.86 34.38
CA LEU A 202 14.98 2.14 34.81
C LEU A 202 16.07 3.03 35.43
N PHE A 203 16.94 2.45 36.26
CA PHE A 203 18.08 3.16 36.87
C PHE A 203 19.13 3.59 35.84
N ALA A 204 19.26 2.85 34.74
CA ALA A 204 20.14 3.21 33.62
C ALA A 204 19.55 4.30 32.70
N GLY A 205 18.38 4.88 33.05
CA GLY A 205 17.70 5.86 32.20
C GLY A 205 17.14 5.29 30.91
N LEU A 206 17.02 3.95 30.80
CA LEU A 206 16.48 3.29 29.63
C LEU A 206 14.95 3.28 29.71
N GLY A 207 14.30 3.61 28.59
CA GLY A 207 12.83 3.70 28.52
C GLY A 207 12.09 2.37 28.78
N PRO A 208 10.74 2.40 28.86
CA PRO A 208 9.92 1.23 29.22
C PRO A 208 10.09 0.03 28.28
N VAL A 209 10.42 0.27 27.01
CA VAL A 209 10.70 -0.79 26.03
C VAL A 209 11.91 -1.64 26.44
N TRP A 210 12.95 -1.01 26.99
CA TRP A 210 14.12 -1.73 27.51
C TRP A 210 13.80 -2.52 28.76
N VAL A 211 12.94 -1.99 29.65
CA VAL A 211 12.45 -2.72 30.82
C VAL A 211 11.73 -4.00 30.39
N VAL A 212 10.79 -3.91 29.45
CA VAL A 212 10.06 -5.08 28.92
C VAL A 212 11.02 -6.10 28.30
N SER A 213 11.93 -5.64 27.43
CA SER A 213 12.89 -6.53 26.77
C SER A 213 13.84 -7.22 27.76
N TYR A 214 14.36 -6.47 28.73
CA TYR A 214 15.21 -6.99 29.80
C TYR A 214 14.48 -8.02 30.66
N LEU A 215 13.28 -7.69 31.14
CA LEU A 215 12.49 -8.61 31.95
C LEU A 215 12.18 -9.88 31.17
N PHE A 216 11.82 -9.76 29.89
CA PHE A 216 11.57 -10.90 29.02
C PHE A 216 12.83 -11.78 28.83
N ALA A 217 14.01 -11.16 28.69
CA ALA A 217 15.27 -11.89 28.61
C ALA A 217 15.56 -12.69 29.90
N LEU A 218 15.25 -12.12 31.07
CA LEU A 218 15.40 -12.82 32.36
C LEU A 218 14.55 -14.09 32.48
N LEU A 219 13.46 -14.18 31.71
CA LEU A 219 12.53 -15.31 31.76
C LEU A 219 13.06 -16.58 31.11
N TRP A 220 14.02 -16.47 30.20
CA TRP A 220 14.41 -17.58 29.33
C TRP A 220 14.86 -18.81 30.11
N ILE A 221 15.43 -18.61 31.30
CA ILE A 221 15.84 -19.71 32.18
C ILE A 221 14.65 -20.54 32.68
N TYR A 222 13.47 -19.95 32.89
CA TYR A 222 12.25 -20.61 33.35
C TYR A 222 11.42 -21.23 32.22
N MET A 223 11.62 -20.75 30.99
CA MET A 223 10.90 -21.22 29.82
C MET A 223 11.29 -22.65 29.42
N ALA A 224 10.32 -23.40 28.92
CA ALA A 224 10.57 -24.67 28.25
C ALA A 224 11.32 -24.44 26.92
N PHE A 225 11.97 -25.48 26.39
CA PHE A 225 12.75 -25.37 25.15
C PHE A 225 11.95 -24.79 23.98
N VAL A 226 10.71 -25.26 23.78
CA VAL A 226 9.82 -24.74 22.72
C VAL A 226 9.48 -23.26 22.93
N GLN A 227 9.26 -22.83 24.19
CA GLN A 227 8.96 -21.44 24.50
C GLN A 227 10.16 -20.51 24.24
N ARG A 228 11.39 -21.00 24.47
CA ARG A 228 12.62 -20.26 24.14
C ARG A 228 12.77 -20.06 22.64
N ILE A 229 12.49 -21.10 21.83
CA ILE A 229 12.51 -20.97 20.36
C ILE A 229 11.49 -19.91 19.93
N VAL A 230 10.27 -19.98 20.46
CA VAL A 230 9.22 -18.98 20.16
C VAL A 230 9.62 -17.58 20.61
N ALA A 231 10.28 -17.43 21.75
CA ALA A 231 10.79 -16.15 22.24
C ALA A 231 11.88 -15.56 21.34
N VAL A 232 12.82 -16.39 20.88
CA VAL A 232 13.84 -15.99 19.88
C VAL A 232 13.16 -15.52 18.60
N VAL A 233 12.27 -16.34 18.04
CA VAL A 233 11.54 -16.00 16.81
C VAL A 233 10.74 -14.71 16.98
N ALA A 234 10.04 -14.53 18.09
CA ALA A 234 9.27 -13.32 18.37
C ALA A 234 10.14 -12.05 18.41
N LEU A 235 11.27 -12.08 19.12
CA LEU A 235 12.20 -10.94 19.15
C LEU A 235 12.84 -10.70 17.78
N SER A 236 13.25 -11.74 17.06
CA SER A 236 13.78 -11.61 15.70
C SER A 236 12.76 -11.00 14.74
N LEU A 237 11.49 -11.40 14.82
CA LEU A 237 10.42 -10.79 14.05
C LEU A 237 10.25 -9.30 14.38
N ILE A 238 10.30 -8.91 15.66
CA ILE A 238 10.22 -7.49 16.07
C ILE A 238 11.41 -6.70 15.54
N VAL A 239 12.63 -7.26 15.58
CA VAL A 239 13.85 -6.62 15.03
C VAL A 239 13.72 -6.37 13.53
N VAL A 240 13.13 -7.30 12.77
CA VAL A 240 12.98 -7.17 11.32
C VAL A 240 11.76 -6.33 10.93
N MET A 241 10.70 -6.32 11.75
CA MET A 241 9.42 -5.68 11.42
C MET A 241 9.56 -4.17 11.23
N VAL A 242 10.33 -3.47 12.06
CA VAL A 242 10.46 -2.01 11.96
C VAL A 242 11.25 -1.59 10.71
N PRO A 243 12.44 -2.15 10.42
CA PRO A 243 13.14 -1.92 9.15
C PRO A 243 12.29 -2.31 7.94
N LEU A 244 11.53 -3.41 8.03
CA LEU A 244 10.61 -3.81 6.97
C LEU A 244 9.52 -2.75 6.75
N LEU A 245 8.95 -2.18 7.82
CA LEU A 245 7.95 -1.12 7.74
C LEU A 245 8.54 0.16 7.14
N GLU A 246 9.77 0.55 7.51
CA GLU A 246 10.46 1.73 6.94
C GLU A 246 10.80 1.54 5.46
N PHE A 247 11.36 0.38 5.10
CA PHE A 247 11.61 0.01 3.71
C PHE A 247 10.31 0.08 2.91
N TRP A 248 9.25 -0.49 3.48
CA TRP A 248 7.95 -0.52 2.86
C TRP A 248 7.37 0.90 2.72
N GLN A 249 7.53 1.76 3.73
CA GLN A 249 7.11 3.17 3.70
C GLN A 249 7.80 3.93 2.56
N LYS A 250 9.13 3.79 2.44
CA LYS A 250 9.93 4.46 1.39
C LYS A 250 9.54 4.03 -0.02
N ASN A 251 9.22 2.75 -0.23
CA ASN A 251 8.94 2.22 -1.56
C ASN A 251 7.49 2.41 -2.03
N PHE A 252 6.52 2.50 -1.13
CA PHE A 252 5.10 2.49 -1.49
C PHE A 252 4.38 3.83 -1.29
N LEU A 253 4.86 4.72 -0.40
CA LEU A 253 4.22 6.02 -0.16
C LEU A 253 4.77 7.16 -1.03
N VAL A 254 5.94 6.99 -1.65
CA VAL A 254 6.52 7.98 -2.57
C VAL A 254 5.93 7.75 -3.97
N PRO A 255 5.37 8.78 -4.64
CA PRO A 255 4.85 8.63 -6.00
C PRO A 255 5.93 8.11 -6.95
N PRO A 256 5.55 7.38 -8.00
CA PRO A 256 6.51 6.95 -9.02
C PRO A 256 7.23 8.18 -9.59
N GLN A 257 8.53 8.02 -9.84
CA GLN A 257 9.34 9.05 -10.49
C GLN A 257 8.67 9.55 -11.76
N LEU A 258 8.87 10.84 -12.08
CA LEU A 258 8.22 11.49 -13.22
C LEU A 258 8.44 10.70 -14.51
N GLN A 259 9.65 10.19 -14.73
CA GLN A 259 9.98 9.29 -15.84
C GLN A 259 8.98 8.12 -15.96
N GLY A 260 8.67 7.44 -14.85
CA GLY A 260 7.75 6.30 -14.83
C GLY A 260 6.30 6.69 -15.09
N ARG A 261 5.88 7.88 -14.63
CA ARG A 261 4.54 8.42 -14.94
C ARG A 261 4.41 8.76 -16.42
N VAL A 262 5.41 9.40 -17.01
CA VAL A 262 5.44 9.73 -18.44
C VAL A 262 5.37 8.45 -19.29
N VAL A 263 6.16 7.42 -18.95
CA VAL A 263 6.08 6.12 -19.61
C VAL A 263 4.68 5.53 -19.50
N ASP A 264 4.07 5.57 -18.31
CA ASP A 264 2.70 5.10 -18.10
C ASP A 264 1.68 5.86 -18.96
N VAL A 265 1.80 7.18 -19.07
CA VAL A 265 0.93 8.01 -19.94
C VAL A 265 1.06 7.62 -21.40
N LEU A 266 2.30 7.47 -21.91
CA LEU A 266 2.56 7.13 -23.30
C LEU A 266 2.09 5.70 -23.63
N VAL A 267 2.41 4.74 -22.78
CA VAL A 267 2.13 3.30 -23.02
C VAL A 267 0.67 2.97 -22.73
N LYS A 268 0.13 3.43 -21.59
CA LYS A 268 -1.26 3.14 -21.18
C LYS A 268 -2.26 4.15 -21.74
N ARG A 269 -1.79 5.19 -22.45
CA ARG A 269 -2.60 6.18 -23.18
C ARG A 269 -3.65 6.82 -22.27
N THR A 270 -3.19 7.40 -21.16
CA THR A 270 -4.05 8.01 -20.15
C THR A 270 -3.89 9.52 -20.13
N ALA A 271 -5.00 10.25 -20.01
CA ALA A 271 -4.93 11.69 -19.74
C ALA A 271 -4.51 11.93 -18.28
N ASP A 272 -3.31 12.46 -18.10
CA ASP A 272 -2.73 12.89 -16.82
C ASP A 272 -2.11 14.28 -16.99
N PHE A 273 -2.95 15.29 -16.80
CA PHE A 273 -2.57 16.70 -16.94
C PHE A 273 -1.52 17.15 -15.91
N VAL A 274 -1.41 16.48 -14.77
CA VAL A 274 -0.38 16.78 -13.76
C VAL A 274 0.98 16.35 -14.28
N THR A 275 1.08 15.10 -14.77
CA THR A 275 2.32 14.58 -15.37
C THR A 275 2.72 15.38 -16.62
N LEU A 276 1.75 15.79 -17.45
CA LEU A 276 2.00 16.67 -18.60
C LEU A 276 2.67 17.98 -18.16
N ARG A 277 2.05 18.69 -17.21
CA ARG A 277 2.53 19.99 -16.73
C ARG A 277 3.92 19.87 -16.12
N GLU A 278 4.10 18.95 -15.18
CA GLU A 278 5.40 18.75 -14.53
C GLU A 278 6.50 18.41 -15.54
N PHE A 279 6.18 17.68 -16.61
CA PHE A 279 7.16 17.35 -17.66
C PHE A 279 7.51 18.56 -18.53
N ILE A 280 6.53 19.36 -18.93
CA ILE A 280 6.75 20.56 -19.77
C ILE A 280 7.53 21.63 -19.00
N GLU A 281 7.34 21.74 -17.69
CA GLU A 281 8.11 22.65 -16.83
C GLU A 281 9.64 22.35 -16.86
N LEU A 282 10.06 21.19 -17.36
CA LEU A 282 11.47 20.81 -17.52
C LEU A 282 12.13 21.31 -18.81
N GLU A 283 11.42 22.08 -19.65
CA GLU A 283 11.96 22.56 -20.93
C GLU A 283 13.33 23.23 -20.80
N THR A 284 13.53 24.02 -19.73
CA THR A 284 14.80 24.72 -19.49
C THR A 284 15.99 23.78 -19.27
N GLU A 285 15.77 22.58 -18.73
CA GLU A 285 16.79 21.55 -18.50
C GLU A 285 17.06 20.71 -19.75
N PHE A 286 16.15 20.72 -20.72
CA PHE A 286 16.13 19.81 -21.87
C PHE A 286 16.01 20.48 -23.25
N ASN A 287 16.20 21.79 -23.34
CA ASN A 287 15.99 22.57 -24.56
C ASN A 287 16.82 22.10 -25.78
N ASP A 288 17.98 21.48 -25.54
CA ASP A 288 18.84 20.95 -26.61
C ASP A 288 18.62 19.44 -26.87
N SER A 289 17.53 18.87 -26.36
CA SER A 289 17.23 17.43 -26.44
C SER A 289 16.08 17.15 -27.39
N ALA A 290 16.39 16.61 -28.58
CA ALA A 290 15.35 16.16 -29.51
C ALA A 290 14.40 15.10 -28.91
N PRO A 291 14.87 14.09 -28.14
CA PRO A 291 13.97 13.15 -27.47
C PRO A 291 12.99 13.81 -26.48
N TYR A 292 13.41 14.89 -25.79
CA TYR A 292 12.52 15.64 -24.90
C TYR A 292 11.37 16.26 -25.69
N HIS A 293 11.69 17.01 -26.74
CA HIS A 293 10.69 17.68 -27.57
C HIS A 293 9.74 16.68 -28.26
N VAL A 294 10.21 15.49 -28.67
CA VAL A 294 9.34 14.42 -29.18
C VAL A 294 8.38 13.92 -28.10
N VAL A 295 8.87 13.68 -26.88
CA VAL A 295 8.03 13.21 -25.77
C VAL A 295 7.03 14.29 -25.35
N ALA A 296 7.48 15.54 -25.21
CA ALA A 296 6.62 16.69 -24.89
C ALA A 296 5.53 16.87 -25.96
N GLY A 297 5.92 16.80 -27.24
CA GLY A 297 4.99 16.92 -28.36
C GLY A 297 3.92 15.84 -28.37
N GLU A 298 4.28 14.58 -28.11
CA GLU A 298 3.30 13.50 -28.02
C GLU A 298 2.43 13.61 -26.77
N LEU A 299 2.98 14.03 -25.64
CA LEU A 299 2.20 14.29 -24.43
C LEU A 299 1.17 15.40 -24.68
N LEU A 300 1.56 16.53 -25.27
CA LEU A 300 0.63 17.62 -25.63
C LEU A 300 -0.45 17.15 -26.59
N ARG A 301 -0.07 16.44 -27.66
CA ARG A 301 -1.02 15.87 -28.62
C ARG A 301 -2.02 14.93 -27.94
N LEU A 302 -1.54 14.05 -27.06
CA LEU A 302 -2.37 13.13 -26.28
C LEU A 302 -3.40 13.83 -25.40
N HIS A 303 -3.07 15.01 -24.90
CA HIS A 303 -3.94 15.80 -24.04
C HIS A 303 -4.85 16.74 -24.83
N GLY A 304 -4.77 16.78 -26.16
CA GLY A 304 -5.60 17.60 -27.03
C GLY A 304 -4.97 18.92 -27.47
N ASP A 305 -3.76 19.24 -27.00
CA ASP A 305 -3.04 20.47 -27.30
C ASP A 305 -2.20 20.32 -28.58
N ARG A 306 -2.90 20.01 -29.68
CA ARG A 306 -2.30 19.60 -30.97
C ARG A 306 -1.28 20.59 -31.52
N GLU A 307 -1.60 21.88 -31.51
CA GLU A 307 -0.73 22.91 -32.07
C GLU A 307 0.52 23.14 -31.23
N LEU A 308 0.41 23.10 -29.90
CA LEU A 308 1.59 23.09 -29.03
C LEU A 308 2.43 21.84 -29.27
N GLY A 309 1.80 20.68 -29.45
CA GLY A 309 2.51 19.45 -29.81
C GLY A 309 3.28 19.57 -31.13
N ARG A 310 2.69 20.20 -32.15
CA ARG A 310 3.35 20.49 -33.43
C ARG A 310 4.59 21.37 -33.26
N VAL A 311 4.50 22.42 -32.44
CA VAL A 311 5.63 23.30 -32.13
C VAL A 311 6.78 22.50 -31.51
N GLU A 312 6.48 21.61 -30.57
CA GLU A 312 7.50 20.75 -29.96
C GLU A 312 8.14 19.80 -30.98
N PHE A 313 7.39 19.17 -31.88
CA PHE A 313 8.01 18.36 -32.95
C PHE A 313 8.87 19.17 -33.92
N GLN A 314 8.52 20.43 -34.19
CA GLN A 314 9.36 21.34 -34.97
C GLN A 314 10.68 21.64 -34.24
N LYS A 315 10.63 21.93 -32.93
CA LYS A 315 11.84 22.08 -32.10
C LYS A 315 12.70 20.81 -32.14
N ALA A 316 12.09 19.63 -32.02
CA ALA A 316 12.80 18.36 -32.12
C ALA A 316 13.54 18.19 -33.46
N LEU A 317 12.91 18.61 -34.56
CA LEU A 317 13.49 18.56 -35.90
C LEU A 317 14.64 19.58 -36.07
N LEU A 318 14.54 20.76 -35.46
CA LEU A 318 15.63 21.76 -35.45
C LEU A 318 16.86 21.26 -34.69
N VAL A 319 16.65 20.61 -33.54
CA VAL A 319 17.73 20.03 -32.71
C VAL A 319 18.36 18.81 -33.39
N ALA A 320 17.56 17.95 -34.03
CA ALA A 320 18.04 16.77 -34.74
C ALA A 320 17.53 16.69 -36.19
N PRO A 321 18.16 17.45 -37.12
CA PRO A 321 17.73 17.50 -38.51
C PRO A 321 17.83 16.17 -39.25
N ASN A 322 18.57 15.17 -38.73
CA ASN A 322 18.68 13.84 -39.32
C ASN A 322 17.81 12.78 -38.60
N SER A 323 16.75 13.20 -37.90
CA SER A 323 15.84 12.29 -37.20
C SER A 323 14.56 12.03 -38.01
N ALA A 324 14.22 10.76 -38.24
CA ALA A 324 12.98 10.37 -38.92
C ALA A 324 11.74 10.59 -38.03
N LEU A 325 11.87 10.43 -36.71
CA LEU A 325 10.72 10.37 -35.81
C LEU A 325 9.93 11.70 -35.73
N PRO A 326 10.55 12.89 -35.55
CA PRO A 326 9.82 14.17 -35.61
C PRO A 326 9.15 14.40 -36.97
N ARG A 327 9.80 13.97 -38.07
CA ARG A 327 9.23 14.07 -39.42
C ARG A 327 7.97 13.22 -39.58
N LEU A 328 7.93 12.03 -38.98
CA LEU A 328 6.73 11.19 -39.01
C LEU A 328 5.55 11.87 -38.31
N PHE A 329 5.79 12.49 -37.15
CA PHE A 329 4.75 13.24 -36.44
C PHE A 329 4.27 14.46 -37.25
N LEU A 330 5.20 15.27 -37.78
CA LEU A 330 4.85 16.44 -38.58
C LEU A 330 4.20 16.07 -39.92
N GLY A 331 4.64 14.99 -40.55
CA GLY A 331 4.04 14.46 -41.78
C GLY A 331 2.63 13.92 -41.55
N ALA A 332 2.39 13.24 -40.43
CA ALA A 332 1.05 12.83 -40.02
C ALA A 332 0.14 14.04 -39.77
N PHE A 333 0.64 15.10 -39.12
CA PHE A 333 -0.12 16.33 -38.99
C PHE A 333 -0.42 17.01 -40.33
N ALA A 334 0.54 17.03 -41.26
CA ALA A 334 0.32 17.59 -42.60
C ALA A 334 -0.76 16.81 -43.39
N LEU A 335 -0.83 15.48 -43.21
CA LEU A 335 -1.92 14.67 -43.75
C LEU A 335 -3.28 15.08 -43.17
N GLU A 336 -3.37 15.24 -41.85
CA GLU A 336 -4.60 15.68 -41.18
C GLU A 336 -5.02 17.11 -41.56
N ASP A 337 -4.05 17.99 -41.82
CA ASP A 337 -4.30 19.36 -42.30
C ASP A 337 -4.66 19.42 -43.78
N ARG A 338 -4.65 18.27 -44.47
CA ARG A 338 -4.84 18.15 -45.92
C ARG A 338 -3.85 18.96 -46.73
N ASP A 339 -2.61 19.04 -46.25
CA ASP A 339 -1.45 19.52 -47.00
C ASP A 339 -0.59 18.33 -47.46
N PRO A 340 -0.98 17.65 -48.55
CA PRO A 340 -0.30 16.45 -48.98
C PRO A 340 1.08 16.74 -49.59
N HIS A 341 1.35 17.97 -50.02
CA HIS A 341 2.67 18.35 -50.54
C HIS A 341 3.69 18.40 -49.41
N ARG A 342 3.34 19.07 -48.29
CA ARG A 342 4.21 19.07 -47.12
C ARG A 342 4.35 17.69 -46.49
N ALA A 343 3.26 16.90 -46.49
CA ALA A 343 3.31 15.51 -46.05
C ALA A 343 4.27 14.67 -46.90
N LEU A 344 4.22 14.78 -48.24
CA LEU A 344 5.13 14.08 -49.13
C LEU A 344 6.59 14.41 -48.84
N GLU A 345 6.93 15.68 -48.67
CA GLU A 345 8.30 16.11 -48.35
C GLU A 345 8.79 15.47 -47.05
N LEU A 346 8.06 15.68 -45.95
CA LEU A 346 8.46 15.19 -44.63
C LEU A 346 8.53 13.65 -44.55
N LEU A 347 7.58 12.96 -45.18
CA LEU A 347 7.50 11.50 -45.13
C LEU A 347 8.49 10.84 -46.09
N SER A 348 8.82 11.47 -47.22
CA SER A 348 9.88 10.97 -48.12
C SER A 348 11.24 11.05 -47.41
N GLU A 349 11.55 12.19 -46.77
CA GLU A 349 12.76 12.32 -45.96
C GLU A 349 12.79 11.31 -44.79
N ALA A 350 11.65 11.06 -44.14
CA ALA A 350 11.58 10.07 -43.07
C ALA A 350 11.91 8.65 -43.57
N VAL A 351 11.43 8.28 -44.76
CA VAL A 351 11.74 7.00 -45.40
C VAL A 351 13.21 6.92 -45.84
N GLU A 352 13.81 8.01 -46.32
CA GLU A 352 15.24 8.05 -46.66
C GLU A 352 16.14 7.85 -45.43
N ILE A 353 15.80 8.49 -44.31
CA ILE A 353 16.55 8.37 -43.05
C ILE A 353 16.35 6.99 -42.42
N ALA A 354 15.13 6.45 -42.47
CA ALA A 354 14.76 5.19 -41.84
C ALA A 354 14.00 4.28 -42.83
N PRO A 355 14.70 3.64 -43.80
CA PRO A 355 14.06 2.83 -44.85
C PRO A 355 13.42 1.53 -44.35
N GLY A 356 13.61 1.19 -43.07
CA GLY A 356 12.98 0.05 -42.41
C GLY A 356 11.73 0.41 -41.62
N ASP A 357 11.30 1.67 -41.60
CA ASP A 357 10.13 2.11 -40.83
C ASP A 357 8.84 1.88 -41.62
N ALA A 358 8.12 0.82 -41.24
CA ALA A 358 6.85 0.45 -41.85
C ALA A 358 5.79 1.56 -41.77
N LEU A 359 5.77 2.35 -40.68
CA LEU A 359 4.83 3.43 -40.49
C LEU A 359 5.14 4.61 -41.43
N ALA A 360 6.42 4.90 -41.66
CA ALA A 360 6.87 5.91 -42.63
C ALA A 360 6.34 5.62 -44.04
N HIS A 361 6.54 4.39 -44.51
CA HIS A 361 6.04 3.90 -45.79
C HIS A 361 4.51 3.94 -45.87
N TYR A 362 3.81 3.59 -44.79
CA TYR A 362 2.36 3.62 -44.74
C TYR A 362 1.80 5.05 -44.86
N ASN A 363 2.32 6.00 -44.08
CA ASN A 363 1.87 7.40 -44.16
C ASN A 363 2.27 8.03 -45.50
N LEU A 364 3.43 7.70 -46.05
CA LEU A 364 3.86 8.17 -47.37
C LEU A 364 2.88 7.70 -48.46
N ALA A 365 2.41 6.45 -48.39
CA ALA A 365 1.39 5.94 -49.30
C ALA A 365 0.09 6.76 -49.24
N ILE A 366 -0.30 7.25 -48.06
CA ILE A 366 -1.48 8.12 -47.92
C ILE A 366 -1.23 9.48 -48.58
N ALA A 367 -0.04 10.08 -48.38
CA ALA A 367 0.32 11.34 -49.03
C ALA A 367 0.30 11.23 -50.57
N LEU A 368 0.77 10.09 -51.10
CA LEU A 368 0.76 9.77 -52.53
C LEU A 368 -0.68 9.59 -53.05
N ASP A 369 -1.54 8.89 -52.31
CA ASP A 369 -2.97 8.76 -52.65
C ASP A 369 -3.65 10.13 -52.74
N LEU A 370 -3.40 11.03 -51.77
CA LEU A 370 -3.99 12.37 -51.74
C LEU A 370 -3.52 13.25 -52.91
N THR A 371 -2.35 12.96 -53.47
CA THR A 371 -1.81 13.61 -54.68
C THR A 371 -2.10 12.84 -55.97
N ARG A 372 -2.94 11.80 -55.91
CA ARG A 372 -3.35 10.94 -57.03
C ARG A 372 -2.20 10.14 -57.67
N ARG A 373 -1.11 9.91 -56.94
CA ARG A 373 0.03 9.07 -57.34
C ARG A 373 -0.18 7.63 -56.86
N PHE A 374 -1.27 7.00 -57.31
CA PHE A 374 -1.75 5.73 -56.76
C PHE A 374 -0.78 4.56 -56.95
N ASP A 375 -0.09 4.46 -58.09
CA ASP A 375 0.86 3.37 -58.35
C ASP A 375 2.03 3.38 -57.36
N GLU A 376 2.52 4.59 -57.05
CA GLU A 376 3.58 4.80 -56.06
C GLU A 376 3.04 4.55 -54.65
N GLY A 377 1.83 5.03 -54.34
CA GLY A 377 1.16 4.76 -53.07
C GLY A 377 0.99 3.26 -52.80
N ASP A 378 0.60 2.49 -53.81
CA ASP A 378 0.47 1.03 -53.72
C ASP A 378 1.82 0.34 -53.51
N SER A 379 2.89 0.85 -54.13
CA SER A 379 4.25 0.37 -53.89
C SER A 379 4.68 0.59 -52.44
N GLU A 380 4.50 1.80 -51.92
CA GLU A 380 4.86 2.14 -50.55
C GLU A 380 4.00 1.38 -49.53
N ARG A 381 2.72 1.14 -49.82
CA ARG A 381 1.86 0.30 -48.98
C ARG A 381 2.28 -1.17 -48.98
N ARG A 382 2.79 -1.70 -50.11
CA ARG A 382 3.38 -3.05 -50.15
C ARG A 382 4.65 -3.12 -49.30
N ARG A 383 5.51 -2.09 -49.35
CA ARG A 383 6.70 -2.01 -48.47
C ARG A 383 6.33 -1.94 -47.00
N ALA A 384 5.37 -1.09 -46.63
CA ALA A 384 4.85 -1.03 -45.28
C ALA A 384 4.38 -2.40 -44.77
N ARG A 385 3.63 -3.15 -45.59
CA ARG A 385 3.20 -4.52 -45.24
C ARG A 385 4.34 -5.51 -45.09
N ALA A 386 5.35 -5.42 -45.96
CA ALA A 386 6.52 -6.31 -45.89
C ALA A 386 7.36 -6.06 -44.63
N LEU A 387 7.43 -4.81 -44.17
CA LEU A 387 8.15 -4.41 -42.97
C LEU A 387 7.33 -4.58 -41.68
N ALA A 388 6.00 -4.58 -41.78
CA ALA A 388 5.10 -4.72 -40.65
C ALA A 388 5.20 -6.12 -40.01
N LYS A 389 5.24 -6.16 -38.67
CA LYS A 389 5.19 -7.41 -37.88
C LYS A 389 3.76 -7.86 -37.57
N GLY A 390 2.75 -7.22 -38.16
CA GLY A 390 1.33 -7.40 -37.89
C GLY A 390 0.46 -6.60 -38.87
N PRO A 391 -0.84 -6.43 -38.57
CA PRO A 391 -1.74 -5.59 -39.36
C PRO A 391 -1.22 -4.15 -39.51
N LEU A 392 -1.53 -3.50 -40.63
CA LEU A 392 -1.08 -2.11 -40.88
C LEU A 392 -1.69 -1.13 -39.88
N GLU A 393 -2.90 -1.42 -39.41
CA GLU A 393 -3.64 -0.62 -38.42
C GLU A 393 -2.91 -0.56 -37.08
N ASP A 394 -2.05 -1.54 -36.79
CA ASP A 394 -1.29 -1.63 -35.55
C ASP A 394 0.08 -0.91 -35.61
N LEU A 395 0.48 -0.40 -36.78
CA LEU A 395 1.74 0.32 -36.97
C LEU A 395 1.83 1.61 -36.16
N GLY A 396 0.69 2.22 -35.86
CA GLY A 396 0.64 3.50 -35.19
C GLY A 396 -0.67 3.73 -34.44
N ILE A 397 -0.97 4.98 -34.21
CA ILE A 397 -2.13 5.44 -33.45
C ILE A 397 -2.99 6.25 -34.38
N ARG A 398 -4.28 5.94 -34.47
CA ARG A 398 -5.19 6.71 -35.30
C ARG A 398 -5.21 8.18 -34.89
N GLY A 399 -5.10 9.03 -35.90
CA GLY A 399 -5.37 10.45 -35.79
C GLY A 399 -6.86 10.76 -35.85
N GLN A 400 -7.19 12.04 -36.03
CA GLN A 400 -8.54 12.51 -36.32
C GLN A 400 -9.05 11.95 -37.65
N GLU A 401 -8.17 11.85 -38.66
CA GLU A 401 -8.47 11.11 -39.88
C GLU A 401 -8.15 9.62 -39.68
N GLU A 402 -9.15 8.75 -39.86
CA GLU A 402 -9.05 7.32 -39.55
C GLU A 402 -7.90 6.60 -40.27
N ARG A 403 -7.53 7.10 -41.45
CA ARG A 403 -6.44 6.53 -42.27
C ARG A 403 -5.06 6.92 -41.75
N VAL A 404 -4.90 8.07 -41.10
CA VAL A 404 -3.61 8.63 -40.69
C VAL A 404 -3.17 8.01 -39.36
N LEU A 405 -1.91 7.58 -39.30
CA LEU A 405 -1.33 6.93 -38.12
C LEU A 405 -0.16 7.73 -37.56
N PHE A 406 -0.22 8.06 -36.27
CA PHE A 406 0.88 8.65 -35.52
C PHE A 406 1.82 7.58 -34.93
N PRO A 407 3.12 7.87 -34.77
CA PRO A 407 4.05 6.96 -34.11
C PRO A 407 3.65 6.60 -32.67
N ARG A 408 3.89 5.34 -32.27
CA ARG A 408 3.76 4.90 -30.88
C ARG A 408 5.08 5.06 -30.14
N LEU A 409 5.12 5.95 -29.14
CA LEU A 409 6.27 6.07 -28.25
C LEU A 409 6.20 4.98 -27.15
N GLY A 410 7.32 4.30 -26.95
CA GLY A 410 7.50 3.31 -25.87
C GLY A 410 8.40 3.82 -24.75
N SER A 411 8.70 2.97 -23.76
CA SER A 411 9.55 3.36 -22.63
C SER A 411 10.97 3.75 -23.04
N LYS A 412 11.49 3.15 -24.12
CA LYS A 412 12.85 3.34 -24.62
C LYS A 412 13.23 4.81 -24.88
N ILE A 413 12.32 5.63 -25.44
CA ILE A 413 12.66 7.04 -25.71
C ILE A 413 12.83 7.82 -24.40
N VAL A 414 12.00 7.54 -23.41
CA VAL A 414 12.05 8.18 -22.08
C VAL A 414 13.24 7.66 -21.27
N GLU A 415 13.59 6.38 -21.41
CA GLU A 415 14.82 5.79 -20.86
C GLU A 415 16.07 6.42 -21.48
N SER A 416 16.10 6.59 -22.81
CA SER A 416 17.21 7.27 -23.49
C SER A 416 17.31 8.74 -23.10
N LEU A 417 16.18 9.43 -22.94
CA LEU A 417 16.14 10.81 -22.48
C LEU A 417 16.76 10.94 -21.09
N ALA A 418 16.35 10.08 -20.15
CA ALA A 418 16.89 10.08 -18.81
C ALA A 418 18.38 9.72 -18.76
N ALA A 419 18.85 8.81 -19.64
CA ALA A 419 20.25 8.40 -19.68
C ALA A 419 21.20 9.50 -20.18
N HIS A 420 20.73 10.38 -21.07
CA HIS A 420 21.53 11.47 -21.65
C HIS A 420 21.26 12.83 -21.00
N ALA A 421 20.42 12.89 -19.97
CA ALA A 421 20.09 14.11 -19.26
C ALA A 421 21.29 14.67 -18.47
N SER A 422 21.32 15.98 -18.29
CA SER A 422 22.22 16.67 -17.33
C SER A 422 22.00 16.12 -15.91
N THR A 423 22.91 16.37 -14.97
CA THR A 423 22.69 15.97 -13.56
C THR A 423 21.40 16.57 -12.99
N GLY A 424 21.06 17.81 -13.39
CA GLY A 424 19.81 18.48 -13.03
C GLY A 424 18.59 17.81 -13.66
N GLY A 425 18.63 17.50 -14.95
CA GLY A 425 17.56 16.79 -15.66
C GLY A 425 17.37 15.34 -15.20
N GLN A 426 18.45 14.63 -14.88
CA GLN A 426 18.40 13.30 -14.25
C GLN A 426 17.74 13.39 -12.89
N TYR A 427 18.08 14.40 -12.09
CA TYR A 427 17.41 14.65 -10.83
C TYR A 427 15.92 14.94 -11.09
N ALA A 428 15.55 15.88 -11.96
CA ALA A 428 14.14 16.19 -12.22
C ALA A 428 13.30 14.98 -12.70
N LEU A 429 13.84 14.15 -13.62
CA LEU A 429 13.13 12.97 -14.15
C LEU A 429 13.11 11.78 -13.17
N ASN A 430 14.24 11.58 -12.46
CA ASN A 430 14.48 10.42 -11.61
C ASN A 430 14.48 10.76 -10.13
N HIS A 431 14.01 11.95 -9.71
CA HIS A 431 14.01 12.32 -8.29
C HIS A 431 13.07 11.36 -7.55
N ARG A 432 13.68 10.30 -7.09
CA ARG A 432 13.21 9.40 -6.07
C ARG A 432 13.85 9.93 -4.81
N VAL A 433 13.07 10.19 -3.78
CA VAL A 433 13.65 10.34 -2.45
C VAL A 433 14.29 8.99 -2.11
N GLN A 434 15.59 8.88 -2.37
CA GLN A 434 16.56 7.82 -2.03
C GLN A 434 16.08 6.36 -2.09
N GLY A 435 16.41 5.68 -3.18
CA GLY A 435 16.53 4.22 -3.23
C GLY A 435 17.97 3.79 -2.89
N ARG A 436 18.26 3.57 -1.61
CA ARG A 436 19.44 2.81 -1.16
C ARG A 436 19.04 1.38 -0.80
N SER A 437 20.02 0.47 -0.80
CA SER A 437 19.82 -0.94 -0.51
C SER A 437 19.21 -1.15 0.88
N LEU A 438 18.36 -2.19 1.01
CA LEU A 438 17.61 -2.51 2.23
C LEU A 438 18.50 -2.61 3.49
N LEU A 439 19.78 -2.98 3.32
CA LEU A 439 20.76 -3.12 4.39
C LEU A 439 21.54 -1.83 4.71
N ALA A 440 21.75 -0.93 3.73
CA ALA A 440 22.62 0.24 3.92
C ALA A 440 21.97 1.35 4.77
N ASP A 441 20.63 1.38 4.84
CA ASP A 441 19.85 2.38 5.57
C ASP A 441 19.01 1.75 6.70
N MET A 442 19.34 0.55 7.20
CA MET A 442 18.65 -0.02 8.37
C MET A 442 18.92 0.84 9.61
N THR A 443 18.08 1.85 9.83
CA THR A 443 18.02 2.58 11.08
C THR A 443 17.34 1.70 12.10
N PHE A 444 18.12 1.07 12.97
CA PHE A 444 17.55 0.32 14.08
C PHE A 444 16.82 1.28 15.01
N SER A 445 15.49 1.19 15.02
CA SER A 445 14.65 1.92 15.97
C SER A 445 15.00 1.51 17.42
N PRO A 446 14.70 2.35 18.43
CA PRO A 446 14.90 1.98 19.84
C PRO A 446 14.22 0.65 20.22
N LEU A 447 13.09 0.32 19.59
CA LEU A 447 12.39 -0.96 19.76
C LEU A 447 13.21 -2.14 19.20
N SER A 448 13.79 -1.98 18.00
CA SER A 448 14.62 -3.01 17.37
C SER A 448 15.91 -3.24 18.16
N LEU A 449 16.56 -2.16 18.63
CA LEU A 449 17.74 -2.23 19.48
C LEU A 449 17.44 -2.91 20.82
N ALA A 450 16.31 -2.56 21.44
CA ALA A 450 15.89 -3.19 22.69
C ALA A 450 15.62 -4.68 22.50
N ALA A 451 14.95 -5.08 21.41
CA ALA A 451 14.70 -6.49 21.11
C ALA A 451 16.00 -7.28 20.84
N LEU A 452 16.95 -6.68 20.11
CA LEU A 452 18.27 -7.26 19.88
C LEU A 452 19.08 -7.40 21.19
N GLY A 453 19.08 -6.35 22.02
CA GLY A 453 19.68 -6.37 23.34
C GLY A 453 19.08 -7.45 24.24
N GLY A 454 17.75 -7.58 24.24
CA GLY A 454 17.05 -8.66 24.96
C GLY A 454 17.43 -10.05 24.50
N LEU A 455 17.62 -10.25 23.19
CA LEU A 455 18.07 -11.52 22.62
C LEU A 455 19.49 -11.87 23.07
N LEU A 456 20.42 -10.91 23.02
CA LEU A 456 21.80 -11.09 23.49
C LEU A 456 21.86 -11.37 25.00
N VAL A 457 21.13 -10.59 25.80
CA VAL A 457 21.05 -10.76 27.26
C VAL A 457 20.42 -12.11 27.60
N GLY A 458 19.36 -12.52 26.90
CA GLY A 458 18.68 -13.80 27.12
C GLY A 458 19.61 -14.99 26.86
N VAL A 459 20.32 -15.00 25.73
CA VAL A 459 21.31 -16.03 25.40
C VAL A 459 22.46 -16.05 26.41
N GLY A 460 23.02 -14.87 26.72
CA GLY A 460 24.13 -14.75 27.67
C GLY A 460 23.74 -15.22 29.08
N MET A 461 22.58 -14.80 29.57
CA MET A 461 22.06 -15.23 30.87
C MET A 461 21.85 -16.74 30.90
N LEU A 462 21.28 -17.32 29.85
CA LEU A 462 21.05 -18.76 29.76
C LEU A 462 22.37 -19.55 29.81
N ALA A 463 23.40 -19.09 29.10
CA ALA A 463 24.74 -19.69 29.11
C ALA A 463 25.39 -19.64 30.51
N VAL A 464 25.31 -18.49 31.19
CA VAL A 464 25.88 -18.31 32.55
C VAL A 464 25.10 -19.15 33.57
N ARG A 465 23.77 -19.05 33.58
CA ARG A 465 22.91 -19.69 34.59
C ARG A 465 22.92 -21.20 34.48
N LEU A 466 22.92 -21.76 33.26
CA LEU A 466 23.03 -23.21 33.08
C LEU A 466 24.34 -23.80 33.62
N ARG A 467 25.42 -22.99 33.66
CA ARG A 467 26.74 -23.46 34.11
C ARG A 467 27.00 -23.22 35.59
N TRP A 468 26.42 -22.19 36.20
CA TRP A 468 26.78 -21.76 37.57
C TRP A 468 25.64 -21.93 38.59
N TYR A 469 24.38 -21.73 38.19
CA TYR A 469 23.24 -21.64 39.13
C TYR A 469 21.90 -22.04 38.50
N GLY A 470 21.36 -23.20 38.90
CA GLY A 470 20.06 -23.68 38.43
C GLY A 470 18.87 -22.78 38.84
N PRO A 471 17.77 -22.75 38.07
CA PRO A 471 16.64 -21.85 38.31
C PRO A 471 15.82 -22.23 39.55
N ALA A 472 15.25 -21.23 40.22
CA ALA A 472 14.13 -21.43 41.12
C ALA A 472 12.95 -22.11 40.42
N ARG A 473 12.22 -22.95 41.15
CA ARG A 473 11.04 -23.66 40.66
C ARG A 473 9.82 -23.32 41.49
N GLU A 474 8.66 -23.44 40.87
CA GLU A 474 7.38 -23.34 41.53
C GLU A 474 6.85 -24.72 41.91
N CYS A 475 6.25 -24.86 43.10
CA CYS A 475 5.57 -26.10 43.48
C CYS A 475 4.23 -26.22 42.74
N ASP A 476 4.06 -27.28 41.95
CA ASP A 476 2.85 -27.53 41.14
C ASP A 476 1.56 -27.52 41.97
N LYS A 477 1.65 -27.87 43.26
CA LYS A 477 0.47 -27.98 44.14
C LYS A 477 0.14 -26.69 44.89
N CYS A 478 1.12 -26.05 45.52
CA CYS A 478 0.86 -24.92 46.41
C CYS A 478 1.45 -23.59 45.91
N GLY A 479 2.07 -23.57 44.75
CA GLY A 479 2.71 -22.38 44.17
C GLY A 479 3.99 -21.92 44.89
N LYS A 480 4.33 -22.43 46.07
CA LYS A 480 5.52 -21.95 46.79
C LYS A 480 6.76 -22.06 45.89
N VAL A 481 7.50 -20.96 45.73
CA VAL A 481 8.76 -20.94 45.00
C VAL A 481 9.85 -21.48 45.91
N PHE A 482 10.70 -22.38 45.39
CA PHE A 482 11.75 -23.01 46.15
C PHE A 482 12.94 -23.37 45.26
N ARG A 483 14.07 -23.68 45.92
CA ARG A 483 15.28 -24.19 45.28
C ARG A 483 15.65 -25.49 45.95
N THR A 484 15.72 -26.57 45.18
CA THR A 484 16.21 -27.87 45.66
C THR A 484 17.20 -28.40 44.62
N GLU A 485 18.26 -29.03 45.09
CA GLU A 485 19.24 -29.71 44.23
C GLU A 485 18.60 -30.90 43.51
N ASP A 486 17.60 -31.52 44.16
CA ASP A 486 16.79 -32.60 43.60
C ASP A 486 15.74 -32.10 42.60
N LYS A 487 15.56 -32.86 41.52
CA LYS A 487 14.58 -32.58 40.44
C LYS A 487 13.13 -32.89 40.85
N THR A 488 12.70 -32.56 42.07
CA THR A 488 11.33 -32.79 42.54
C THR A 488 10.37 -31.68 42.09
N ALA A 489 9.15 -32.06 41.70
CA ALA A 489 8.09 -31.13 41.29
C ALA A 489 7.37 -30.43 42.47
N TYR A 490 7.55 -30.97 43.69
CA TYR A 490 6.86 -30.49 44.89
C TYR A 490 7.86 -29.89 45.87
N CYS A 491 7.44 -28.83 46.58
CA CYS A 491 8.21 -28.29 47.69
C CYS A 491 8.22 -29.27 48.87
N GLU A 492 9.24 -29.18 49.73
CA GLU A 492 9.42 -30.06 50.88
C GLU A 492 8.17 -30.19 51.76
N GLN A 493 7.46 -29.09 52.00
CA GLN A 493 6.20 -29.08 52.76
C GLN A 493 5.05 -29.84 52.07
N CYS A 494 5.00 -29.82 50.73
CA CYS A 494 4.00 -30.60 49.99
C CYS A 494 4.38 -32.08 49.95
N VAL A 495 5.67 -32.40 49.87
CA VAL A 495 6.16 -33.77 49.97
C VAL A 495 5.83 -34.35 51.33
N SER A 496 6.10 -33.63 52.42
CA SER A 496 5.80 -34.10 53.78
C SER A 496 4.30 -34.30 54.00
N VAL A 497 3.46 -33.35 53.59
CA VAL A 497 2.00 -33.43 53.80
C VAL A 497 1.31 -34.46 52.91
N PHE A 498 1.67 -34.54 51.62
CA PHE A 498 0.90 -35.32 50.64
C PHE A 498 1.54 -36.65 50.23
N LEU A 499 2.87 -36.73 50.23
CA LEU A 499 3.60 -37.95 49.85
C LEU A 499 4.01 -38.78 51.08
N LYS A 500 4.33 -38.13 52.21
CA LYS A 500 4.68 -38.78 53.49
C LYS A 500 3.55 -38.67 54.53
N ARG A 501 2.37 -39.22 54.21
CA ARG A 501 1.09 -39.05 54.96
C ARG A 501 1.14 -39.30 56.47
N ASN A 502 2.11 -40.05 56.99
CA ASN A 502 2.22 -40.41 58.41
C ASN A 502 3.17 -39.51 59.23
N ALA A 503 3.79 -38.50 58.61
CA ALA A 503 4.85 -37.71 59.24
C ALA A 503 4.39 -36.37 59.87
N VAL A 504 3.11 -35.98 59.72
CA VAL A 504 2.65 -34.61 59.96
C VAL A 504 1.28 -34.60 60.65
N SER A 505 1.07 -33.69 61.61
CA SER A 505 -0.21 -33.57 62.36
C SER A 505 -1.40 -33.20 61.45
N ILE A 506 -2.60 -33.65 61.83
CA ILE A 506 -3.84 -33.43 61.06
C ILE A 506 -4.10 -31.93 60.83
N GLU A 507 -3.82 -31.08 61.82
CA GLU A 507 -3.98 -29.61 61.72
C GLU A 507 -3.07 -28.99 60.63
N GLN A 508 -1.83 -29.47 60.52
CA GLN A 508 -0.89 -29.00 59.48
C GLN A 508 -1.31 -29.48 58.09
N GLN A 509 -1.93 -30.66 57.99
CA GLN A 509 -2.47 -31.18 56.73
C GLN A 509 -3.67 -30.34 56.27
N THR A 510 -4.63 -30.03 57.15
CA THR A 510 -5.81 -29.23 56.80
C THR A 510 -5.44 -27.79 56.41
N ALA A 511 -4.51 -27.17 57.14
CA ALA A 511 -3.99 -25.85 56.80
C ALA A 511 -3.32 -25.82 55.42
N LYS A 512 -2.54 -26.86 55.08
CA LYS A 512 -1.88 -26.95 53.77
C LYS A 512 -2.86 -27.20 52.63
N VAL A 513 -3.89 -28.03 52.85
CA VAL A 513 -4.98 -28.23 51.88
C VAL A 513 -5.74 -26.93 51.62
N ALA A 514 -6.04 -26.15 52.65
CA ALA A 514 -6.68 -24.84 52.51
C ALA A 514 -5.80 -23.86 51.70
N HIS A 515 -4.49 -23.85 51.93
CA HIS A 515 -3.54 -23.06 51.13
C HIS A 515 -3.51 -23.48 49.66
N VAL A 516 -3.48 -24.79 49.37
CA VAL A 516 -3.52 -25.34 48.01
C VAL A 516 -4.80 -24.90 47.29
N ARG A 517 -5.96 -25.04 47.95
CA ARG A 517 -7.25 -24.63 47.38
C ARG A 517 -7.30 -23.13 47.09
N ARG A 518 -6.77 -22.29 47.99
CA ARG A 518 -6.68 -20.84 47.78
C ARG A 518 -5.80 -20.50 46.58
N TRP A 519 -4.65 -21.17 46.46
CA TRP A 519 -3.73 -21.01 45.34
C TRP A 519 -4.39 -21.37 44.00
N GLU A 520 -5.06 -22.52 43.92
CA GLU A 520 -5.77 -22.99 42.72
C GLU A 520 -6.91 -22.03 42.30
N LEU A 521 -7.64 -21.47 43.27
CA LEU A 521 -8.66 -20.46 43.00
C LEU A 521 -8.04 -19.17 42.43
N ILE A 522 -6.95 -18.68 43.01
CA ILE A 522 -6.29 -17.45 42.55
C ILE A 522 -5.66 -17.65 41.17
N SER A 523 -4.91 -18.75 40.96
CA SER A 523 -4.24 -19.01 39.69
C SER A 523 -5.23 -19.20 38.55
N SER A 524 -6.33 -19.92 38.79
CA SER A 524 -7.40 -20.09 37.80
C SER A 524 -8.14 -18.79 37.52
N LEU A 525 -8.38 -17.95 38.53
CA LEU A 525 -8.98 -16.63 38.34
C LEU A 525 -8.07 -15.71 37.51
N VAL A 526 -6.78 -15.64 37.84
CA VAL A 526 -5.80 -14.84 37.09
C VAL A 526 -5.73 -15.29 35.62
N ALA A 527 -5.65 -16.60 35.37
CA ALA A 527 -5.64 -17.13 34.00
C ALA A 527 -6.92 -16.80 33.22
N ARG A 528 -8.08 -16.78 33.88
CA ARG A 528 -9.36 -16.37 33.29
C ARG A 528 -9.41 -14.89 32.97
N VAL A 529 -8.93 -14.04 33.89
CA VAL A 529 -8.88 -12.59 33.68
C VAL A 529 -7.93 -12.26 32.52
N ILE A 530 -6.73 -12.85 32.49
CA ILE A 530 -5.79 -12.69 31.37
C ILE A 530 -6.41 -13.16 30.06
N GLY A 531 -7.11 -14.30 30.04
CA GLY A 531 -7.78 -14.81 28.84
C GLY A 531 -8.99 -13.98 28.38
N ALA A 532 -9.62 -13.21 29.27
CA ALA A 532 -10.70 -12.28 28.92
C ALA A 532 -10.16 -10.95 28.38
N VAL A 533 -9.04 -10.46 28.91
CA VAL A 533 -8.40 -9.21 28.46
C VAL A 533 -7.64 -9.41 27.16
N VAL A 534 -6.85 -10.49 27.07
CA VAL A 534 -6.06 -10.83 25.88
C VAL A 534 -6.66 -12.10 25.26
N PRO A 535 -7.30 -12.00 24.07
CA PRO A 535 -7.77 -13.18 23.36
C PRO A 535 -6.61 -14.15 23.16
N GLY A 536 -6.76 -15.41 23.58
CA GLY A 536 -5.67 -16.40 23.53
C GLY A 536 -4.73 -16.39 24.74
N GLY A 537 -4.88 -15.44 25.67
CA GLY A 537 -4.00 -15.27 26.84
C GLY A 537 -3.97 -16.48 27.78
N ARG A 538 -5.09 -17.19 27.96
CA ARG A 538 -5.13 -18.42 28.75
C ARG A 538 -4.25 -19.52 28.14
N GLN A 539 -4.20 -19.64 26.82
CA GLN A 539 -3.36 -20.60 26.12
C GLN A 539 -1.88 -20.29 26.36
N ILE A 540 -1.51 -19.00 26.40
CA ILE A 540 -0.16 -18.55 26.76
C ILE A 540 0.17 -18.92 28.21
N VAL A 541 -0.73 -18.65 29.15
CA VAL A 541 -0.58 -19.05 30.57
C VAL A 541 -0.45 -20.57 30.72
N ALA A 542 -1.17 -21.35 29.92
CA ALA A 542 -1.09 -22.81 29.88
C ALA A 542 0.15 -23.33 29.12
N GLY A 543 1.06 -22.47 28.70
CA GLY A 543 2.31 -22.82 28.01
C GLY A 543 2.19 -23.05 26.50
N ARG A 544 0.98 -23.00 25.93
CA ARG A 544 0.72 -23.08 24.48
C ARG A 544 0.83 -21.70 23.82
N VAL A 545 2.03 -21.14 23.85
CA VAL A 545 2.32 -19.76 23.43
C VAL A 545 1.92 -19.49 21.98
N VAL A 546 2.31 -20.36 21.04
CA VAL A 546 2.03 -20.17 19.60
C VAL A 546 0.53 -20.06 19.33
N LEU A 547 -0.25 -20.99 19.88
CA LEU A 547 -1.70 -20.97 19.73
C LEU A 547 -2.31 -19.71 20.36
N GLY A 548 -1.83 -19.30 21.53
CA GLY A 548 -2.29 -18.09 22.18
C GLY A 548 -2.04 -16.84 21.34
N THR A 549 -0.81 -16.65 20.85
CA THR A 549 -0.44 -15.51 20.00
C THR A 549 -1.22 -15.48 18.69
N LEU A 550 -1.43 -16.63 18.04
CA LEU A 550 -2.24 -16.72 16.82
C LEU A 550 -3.71 -16.33 17.08
N LEU A 551 -4.30 -16.79 18.18
CA LEU A 551 -5.65 -16.40 18.56
C LEU A 551 -5.73 -14.89 18.85
N THR A 552 -4.73 -14.31 19.52
CA THR A 552 -4.64 -12.85 19.72
C THR A 552 -4.62 -12.13 18.37
N PHE A 553 -3.76 -12.56 17.43
CA PHE A 553 -3.63 -11.96 16.10
C PHE A 553 -4.93 -12.05 15.29
N ILE A 554 -5.58 -13.23 15.24
CA ILE A 554 -6.82 -13.46 14.48
C ILE A 554 -7.96 -12.59 15.00
N VAL A 555 -8.04 -12.34 16.32
CA VAL A 555 -9.07 -11.49 16.91
C VAL A 555 -8.73 -10.01 16.76
N TRP A 556 -7.47 -9.62 16.96
CA TRP A 556 -7.06 -8.22 16.87
C TRP A 556 -6.98 -7.68 15.46
N LEU A 557 -6.68 -8.51 14.45
CA LEU A 557 -6.64 -8.09 13.06
C LEU A 557 -7.96 -7.43 12.62
N PRO A 558 -9.12 -8.10 12.66
CA PRO A 558 -10.40 -7.47 12.31
C PRO A 558 -10.81 -6.36 13.30
N LEU A 559 -10.44 -6.45 14.58
CA LEU A 559 -10.74 -5.41 15.58
C LEU A 559 -10.07 -4.09 15.22
N LEU A 560 -8.75 -4.09 15.02
CA LEU A 560 -7.97 -2.93 14.62
C LEU A 560 -8.35 -2.48 13.20
N GLY A 561 -8.74 -3.44 12.36
CA GLY A 561 -9.33 -3.17 11.04
C GLY A 561 -10.56 -2.27 11.15
N ALA A 562 -11.52 -2.67 11.98
CA ALA A 562 -12.78 -1.94 12.18
C ALA A 562 -12.60 -0.59 12.90
N ILE A 563 -11.71 -0.51 13.88
CA ILE A 563 -11.54 0.70 14.71
C ILE A 563 -10.67 1.74 14.01
N PHE A 564 -9.58 1.32 13.36
CA PHE A 564 -8.58 2.23 12.81
C PHE A 564 -8.49 2.17 11.29
N TRP A 565 -8.34 0.97 10.71
CA TRP A 565 -8.00 0.87 9.29
C TRP A 565 -9.12 1.36 8.37
N VAL A 566 -10.36 0.92 8.60
CA VAL A 566 -11.54 1.32 7.81
C VAL A 566 -11.77 2.84 7.86
N PRO A 567 -11.96 3.48 9.02
CA PRO A 567 -12.27 4.91 9.06
C PRO A 567 -11.08 5.81 8.65
N MET A 568 -9.83 5.36 8.82
CA MET A 568 -8.66 6.18 8.50
C MET A 568 -8.21 6.06 7.05
N PHE A 569 -8.18 4.83 6.53
CA PHE A 569 -7.57 4.56 5.23
C PHE A 569 -8.61 4.22 4.16
N LEU A 570 -9.58 3.36 4.45
CA LEU A 570 -10.50 2.89 3.41
C LEU A 570 -11.34 4.02 2.81
N GLU A 571 -11.85 4.92 3.64
CA GLU A 571 -12.58 6.12 3.19
C GLU A 571 -11.71 7.08 2.38
N THR A 572 -10.39 7.10 2.66
CA THR A 572 -9.42 7.91 1.92
C THR A 572 -9.05 7.28 0.59
N ILE A 573 -8.99 5.94 0.53
CA ILE A 573 -8.62 5.17 -0.67
C ILE A 573 -9.78 5.16 -1.67
N GLU A 574 -11.00 4.93 -1.20
CA GLU A 574 -12.17 4.87 -2.06
C GLU A 574 -13.42 5.40 -1.32
N PRO A 575 -13.74 6.70 -1.49
CA PRO A 575 -14.85 7.33 -0.79
C PRO A 575 -16.22 6.83 -1.26
N ALA A 576 -16.32 6.23 -2.44
CA ALA A 576 -17.59 5.67 -2.93
C ALA A 576 -17.95 4.32 -2.25
N LEU A 577 -16.99 3.68 -1.57
CA LEU A 577 -17.20 2.40 -0.91
C LEU A 577 -18.05 2.58 0.37
N PRO A 578 -19.08 1.74 0.61
CA PRO A 578 -19.84 1.75 1.87
C PRO A 578 -18.99 1.19 3.03
N ALA A 579 -18.15 2.03 3.63
CA ALA A 579 -17.23 1.66 4.71
C ALA A 579 -17.95 1.06 5.94
N MET A 580 -19.14 1.56 6.28
CA MET A 580 -19.91 1.13 7.45
C MET A 580 -20.23 -0.37 7.45
N GLY A 581 -20.59 -0.94 6.29
CA GLY A 581 -20.92 -2.36 6.19
C GLY A 581 -19.72 -3.26 6.49
N LEU A 582 -18.55 -2.90 5.93
CA LEU A 582 -17.31 -3.61 6.20
C LEU A 582 -16.86 -3.45 7.66
N GLN A 583 -17.01 -2.24 8.21
CA GLN A 583 -16.67 -1.94 9.60
C GLN A 583 -17.48 -2.81 10.59
N ILE A 584 -18.79 -2.90 10.38
CA ILE A 584 -19.68 -3.75 11.19
C ILE A 584 -19.31 -5.22 11.03
N GLY A 585 -19.04 -5.68 9.80
CA GLY A 585 -18.62 -7.06 9.54
C GLY A 585 -17.33 -7.44 10.27
N LEU A 586 -16.29 -6.60 10.17
CA LEU A 586 -15.03 -6.79 10.89
C LEU A 586 -15.23 -6.75 12.41
N GLY A 587 -16.01 -5.80 12.91
CA GLY A 587 -16.35 -5.70 14.33
C GLY A 587 -17.06 -6.95 14.86
N PHE A 588 -18.01 -7.48 14.09
CA PHE A 588 -18.71 -8.72 14.44
C PHE A 588 -17.75 -9.92 14.51
N VAL A 589 -16.87 -10.09 13.52
CA VAL A 589 -15.86 -11.16 13.52
C VAL A 589 -14.93 -11.04 14.72
N ALA A 590 -14.49 -9.83 15.06
CA ALA A 590 -13.65 -9.58 16.22
C ALA A 590 -14.36 -9.93 17.54
N VAL A 591 -15.61 -9.48 17.72
CA VAL A 591 -16.39 -9.76 18.94
C VAL A 591 -16.72 -11.25 19.06
N ALA A 592 -17.10 -11.91 17.97
CA ALA A 592 -17.35 -13.34 17.95
C ALA A 592 -16.08 -14.15 18.28
N GLY A 593 -14.95 -13.80 17.67
CA GLY A 593 -13.65 -14.42 17.96
C GLY A 593 -13.21 -14.20 19.42
N TRP A 594 -13.36 -12.98 19.93
CA TRP A 594 -13.11 -12.69 21.34
C TRP A 594 -14.02 -13.50 22.26
N ALA A 595 -15.33 -13.55 22.00
CA ALA A 595 -16.27 -14.32 22.80
C ALA A 595 -15.94 -15.82 22.80
N LEU A 596 -15.57 -16.41 21.66
CA LEU A 596 -15.16 -17.82 21.57
C LEU A 596 -13.91 -18.09 22.41
N THR A 597 -12.90 -17.23 22.31
CA THR A 597 -11.65 -17.38 23.09
C THR A 597 -11.88 -17.14 24.58
N ALA A 598 -12.69 -16.14 24.95
CA ALA A 598 -13.05 -15.85 26.32
C ALA A 598 -13.86 -17.01 26.93
N VAL A 599 -14.94 -17.47 26.29
CA VAL A 599 -15.76 -18.59 26.79
C VAL A 599 -14.94 -19.86 26.97
N SER A 600 -14.00 -20.15 26.06
CA SER A 600 -13.07 -21.27 26.24
C SER A 600 -12.24 -21.15 27.52
N ALA A 601 -11.93 -19.92 27.95
CA ALA A 601 -11.22 -19.65 29.19
C ALA A 601 -12.09 -19.84 30.44
N TRP A 602 -13.40 -19.67 30.35
CA TRP A 602 -14.32 -19.87 31.48
C TRP A 602 -14.85 -21.31 31.58
N SER A 603 -14.72 -22.11 30.52
CA SER A 603 -15.06 -23.52 30.56
C SER A 603 -14.16 -24.29 31.55
N ARG A 604 -14.77 -25.11 32.41
CA ARG A 604 -14.09 -25.90 33.46
C ARG A 604 -13.36 -27.14 32.93
N ARG A 605 -13.30 -27.33 31.61
CA ARG A 605 -12.63 -28.48 30.98
C ARG A 605 -11.20 -28.16 30.60
#